data_AF-A0A0F9JRM2-F1
#
_entry.id   AF-A0A0F9JRM2-F1
#
_cell.length_a   1.000
_cell.length_b   1.000
_cell.length_c   1.000
_cell.angle_alpha   90.00
_cell.angle_beta   90.00
_cell.angle_gamma   90.00
#
_symmetry.space_group_name_H-M   'P 1'
#
loop_
_entity.id
_entity.type
_entity.pdbx_description
1 polymer ?
#
loop_
_entity_poly.entity_id
_entity_poly.type
_entity_poly.pdbx_seq_one_letter_code
_entity_poly.pdbx_strand_id
1 'polypeptide(L)'
;MKWRTSMDRPIRPDEAAAHKKETIPSVVIEVFNDLICENYRNGYVTILQNEVVKRLVDAGLDRTCIFDRGWLDIEGMFRAAGWQVMYDKPGYNESYEAKWVFQKS
;
A
#
# COMPACT_ATOMS: atom_id res chain seq x y z
N MET A 1 -20.51 -9.84 24.20
CA MET A 1 -20.36 -8.37 24.03
C MET A 1 -18.87 -8.10 23.96
N LYS A 2 -18.31 -7.88 22.76
CA LYS A 2 -16.87 -7.62 22.60
C LYS A 2 -16.63 -6.14 22.91
N TRP A 3 -15.90 -5.86 23.98
CA TRP A 3 -15.50 -4.50 24.35
C TRP A 3 -14.63 -3.94 23.21
N ARG A 4 -15.03 -2.81 22.64
CA ARG A 4 -14.15 -2.01 21.77
C ARG A 4 -13.02 -1.55 22.68
N THR A 5 -11.78 -1.83 22.29
CA THR A 5 -10.56 -1.35 22.95
C THR A 5 -10.73 0.13 23.27
N SER A 6 -10.79 0.48 24.56
CA SER A 6 -10.97 1.86 24.97
C SER A 6 -9.78 2.70 24.47
N MET A 7 -10.06 3.76 23.71
CA MET A 7 -9.09 4.78 23.26
C MET A 7 -8.75 5.78 24.37
N ASP A 8 -8.85 5.36 25.64
CA ASP A 8 -8.59 6.15 26.84
C ASP A 8 -7.14 6.00 27.37
N ARG A 9 -6.36 5.09 26.77
CA ARG A 9 -4.91 4.96 26.99
C ARG A 9 -4.12 5.20 25.70
N PRO A 10 -2.85 5.62 25.80
CA PRO A 10 -1.93 5.59 24.67
C PRO A 10 -1.93 4.20 24.00
N ILE A 11 -2.05 4.21 22.67
CA ILE A 11 -1.97 2.99 21.88
C ILE A 11 -0.52 2.51 21.78
N ARG A 12 -0.32 1.19 21.74
CA ARG A 12 0.98 0.57 21.52
C ARG A 12 1.37 0.68 20.02
N PRO A 13 2.66 0.57 19.67
CA PRO A 13 3.11 0.63 18.28
C PRO A 13 2.44 -0.39 17.35
N ASP A 14 2.17 -1.60 17.83
CA ASP A 14 1.46 -2.64 17.08
C ASP A 14 -0.03 -2.32 16.90
N GLU A 15 -0.67 -1.70 17.89
CA GLU A 15 -2.05 -1.19 17.77
C GLU A 15 -2.12 -0.06 16.73
N ALA A 16 -1.13 0.84 16.71
CA ALA A 16 -1.04 1.90 15.70
C ALA A 16 -0.87 1.33 14.27
N ALA A 17 0.01 0.34 14.11
CA ALA A 17 0.23 -0.32 12.81
C ALA A 17 -1.01 -1.08 12.33
N ALA A 18 -1.74 -1.75 13.24
CA ALA A 18 -2.99 -2.43 12.92
C ALA A 18 -4.08 -1.43 12.52
N HIS A 19 -4.26 -0.36 13.29
CA HIS A 19 -5.26 0.66 13.00
C HIS A 19 -4.96 1.37 11.67
N LYS A 20 -3.69 1.64 11.35
CA LYS A 20 -3.32 2.20 10.06
C LYS A 20 -3.82 1.35 8.89
N LYS A 21 -3.68 0.02 8.95
CA LYS A 21 -4.19 -0.90 7.92
C LYS A 21 -5.72 -0.83 7.78
N GLU A 22 -6.44 -0.62 8.88
CA GLU A 22 -7.92 -0.46 8.85
C GLU A 22 -8.37 0.86 8.20
N THR A 23 -7.48 1.87 8.13
CA THR A 23 -7.79 3.17 7.53
C THR A 23 -7.48 3.28 6.04
N ILE A 24 -6.86 2.26 5.44
CA ILE A 24 -6.58 2.22 4.00
C ILE A 24 -7.90 1.88 3.26
N PRO A 25 -8.37 2.74 2.34
CA PRO A 25 -9.59 2.47 1.56
C PRO A 25 -9.46 1.19 0.73
N SER A 26 -10.54 0.40 0.61
CA SER A 26 -10.51 -0.87 -0.13
C SER A 26 -10.10 -0.69 -1.59
N VAL A 27 -10.51 0.41 -2.23
CA VAL A 27 -10.13 0.77 -3.60
C VAL A 27 -8.61 0.85 -3.80
N VAL A 28 -7.83 1.15 -2.76
CA VAL A 28 -6.36 1.10 -2.84
C VAL A 28 -5.90 -0.33 -3.06
N ILE A 29 -6.41 -1.27 -2.27
CA ILE A 29 -6.08 -2.69 -2.37
C ILE A 29 -6.55 -3.25 -3.71
N GLU A 30 -7.75 -2.86 -4.16
CA GLU A 30 -8.32 -3.24 -5.47
C GLU A 30 -7.40 -2.79 -6.61
N VAL A 31 -6.98 -1.52 -6.62
CA VAL A 31 -6.03 -1.00 -7.64
C VAL A 31 -4.72 -1.79 -7.65
N PHE A 32 -4.16 -2.14 -6.49
CA PHE A 32 -2.96 -2.97 -6.44
C PHE A 32 -3.21 -4.39 -6.95
N ASN A 33 -4.33 -5.01 -6.60
CA ASN A 33 -4.69 -6.35 -7.10
C ASN A 33 -4.85 -6.37 -8.63
N ASP A 34 -5.49 -5.36 -9.20
CA ASP A 34 -5.67 -5.22 -10.65
C ASP A 34 -4.30 -5.09 -11.35
N LEU A 35 -3.45 -4.19 -10.85
CA LEU A 35 -2.10 -3.98 -11.36
C LEU A 35 -1.21 -5.21 -11.23
N ILE A 36 -1.35 -5.99 -10.15
CA ILE A 36 -0.68 -7.27 -9.98
C ILE A 36 -1.12 -8.24 -11.08
N CYS A 37 -2.44 -8.41 -11.28
CA CYS A 37 -2.98 -9.32 -12.29
C CYS A 37 -2.53 -8.96 -13.71
N GLU A 38 -2.55 -7.67 -14.06
CA GLU A 38 -2.15 -7.18 -15.38
C GLU A 38 -0.66 -7.44 -15.67
N ASN A 39 0.20 -7.16 -14.68
CA ASN A 39 1.66 -7.17 -14.82
C ASN A 39 2.32 -8.49 -14.39
N TYR A 40 1.56 -9.48 -13.91
CA TYR A 40 2.13 -10.74 -13.43
C TYR A 40 2.82 -11.54 -14.53
N ARG A 41 4.14 -11.73 -14.39
CA ARG A 41 4.94 -12.54 -15.32
C ARG A 41 5.89 -13.42 -14.53
N ASN A 42 5.72 -14.74 -14.62
CA ASN A 42 6.59 -15.75 -14.00
C ASN A 42 6.88 -15.53 -12.51
N GLY A 43 5.88 -15.12 -11.72
CA GLY A 43 6.06 -14.88 -10.29
C GLY A 43 6.64 -13.52 -9.93
N TYR A 44 6.80 -12.62 -10.90
CA TYR A 44 7.30 -11.26 -10.73
C TYR A 44 6.29 -10.23 -11.22
N VAL A 45 6.24 -9.08 -10.53
CA VAL A 45 5.41 -7.92 -10.89
C VAL A 45 6.20 -6.66 -10.57
N THR A 46 6.17 -5.67 -11.45
CA THR A 46 6.62 -4.29 -11.16
C THR A 46 5.45 -3.34 -11.35
N ILE A 47 5.22 -2.48 -10.37
CA ILE A 47 4.12 -1.51 -10.38
C ILE A 47 4.70 -0.13 -10.08
N LEU A 48 4.42 0.86 -10.92
CA LEU A 48 4.91 2.23 -10.74
C LEU A 48 3.99 3.05 -9.84
N GLN A 49 4.56 3.90 -8.99
CA GLN A 49 3.79 4.73 -8.06
C GLN A 49 2.88 5.75 -8.77
N ASN A 50 3.37 6.36 -9.84
CA ASN A 50 2.57 7.29 -10.63
C ASN A 50 1.33 6.61 -11.23
N GLU A 51 1.43 5.34 -11.64
CA GLU A 51 0.32 4.56 -12.18
C GLU A 51 -0.73 4.27 -11.10
N VAL A 52 -0.31 3.81 -9.92
CA VAL A 52 -1.20 3.60 -8.77
C VAL A 52 -1.92 4.90 -8.43
N VAL A 53 -1.18 6.00 -8.27
CA VAL A 53 -1.76 7.31 -7.92
C VAL A 53 -2.73 7.78 -9.00
N LYS A 54 -2.40 7.59 -10.28
CA LYS A 54 -3.31 7.92 -11.38
C LYS A 54 -4.63 7.16 -11.26
N ARG A 55 -4.60 5.83 -11.07
CA ARG A 55 -5.81 5.01 -10.95
C ARG A 55 -6.66 5.40 -9.74
N LEU A 56 -6.03 5.74 -8.61
CA LEU A 56 -6.75 6.18 -7.42
C LEU A 56 -7.42 7.55 -7.63
N VAL A 57 -6.73 8.48 -8.29
CA VAL A 57 -7.32 9.78 -8.65
C VAL A 57 -8.48 9.60 -9.64
N ASP A 58 -8.33 8.73 -10.64
CA ASP A 58 -9.41 8.39 -11.58
C ASP A 58 -10.60 7.72 -10.87
N ALA A 59 -10.36 6.99 -9.78
CA ALA A 59 -11.38 6.43 -8.89
C ALA A 59 -12.01 7.46 -7.91
N GLY A 60 -11.63 8.74 -8.02
CA GLY A 60 -12.21 9.84 -7.25
C GLY A 60 -11.48 10.19 -5.94
N LEU A 61 -10.28 9.66 -5.69
CA LEU A 61 -9.51 9.97 -4.49
C LEU A 61 -8.70 11.24 -4.70
N ASP A 62 -8.62 12.07 -3.67
CA ASP A 62 -7.76 13.25 -3.69
C ASP A 62 -6.28 12.83 -3.58
N ARG A 63 -5.45 13.39 -4.47
CA ARG A 63 -4.01 13.09 -4.52
C ARG A 63 -3.31 13.43 -3.22
N THR A 64 -3.65 14.55 -2.59
CA THR A 64 -3.03 15.00 -1.34
C THR A 64 -3.36 14.02 -0.22
N CYS A 65 -4.62 13.61 -0.13
CA CYS A 65 -5.09 12.61 0.84
C CYS A 65 -4.38 11.25 0.69
N ILE A 66 -4.11 10.80 -0.54
CA ILE A 66 -3.40 9.54 -0.79
C ILE A 66 -2.04 9.51 -0.08
N PHE A 67 -1.27 10.60 -0.19
CA PHE A 67 0.05 10.70 0.42
C PHE A 67 -0.01 11.02 1.92
N ASP A 68 -0.79 12.02 2.31
CA ASP A 68 -0.84 12.50 3.70
C ASP A 68 -1.36 11.43 4.67
N ARG A 69 -2.26 10.56 4.20
CA ARG A 69 -2.81 9.46 5.01
C ARG A 69 -1.97 8.19 4.92
N GLY A 70 -0.90 8.18 4.13
CA GLY A 70 -0.03 7.02 3.94
C GLY A 70 -0.79 5.81 3.37
N TRP A 71 -1.74 6.04 2.46
CA TRP A 71 -2.57 4.97 1.89
C TRP A 71 -1.76 4.01 1.00
N LEU A 72 -0.57 4.42 0.56
CA LEU A 72 0.32 3.61 -0.27
C LEU A 72 1.21 2.62 0.53
N ASP A 73 1.13 2.62 1.87
CA ASP A 73 1.92 1.74 2.74
C ASP A 73 1.34 0.31 2.79
N ILE A 74 1.32 -0.36 1.63
CA ILE A 74 0.62 -1.64 1.42
C ILE A 74 1.49 -2.87 1.66
N GLU A 75 2.81 -2.72 1.80
CA GLU A 75 3.75 -3.83 1.76
C GLU A 75 3.47 -4.83 2.88
N GLY A 76 3.14 -4.33 4.07
CA GLY A 76 2.80 -5.17 5.21
C GLY A 76 1.53 -6.00 5.02
N MET A 77 0.58 -5.55 4.19
CA MET A 77 -0.65 -6.27 3.89
C MET A 77 -0.39 -7.39 2.89
N PHE A 78 0.33 -7.08 1.80
CA PHE A 78 0.65 -8.08 0.78
C PHE A 78 1.70 -9.10 1.25
N ARG A 79 2.65 -8.70 2.11
CA ARG A 79 3.57 -9.65 2.79
C ARG A 79 2.80 -10.66 3.66
N ALA A 80 1.78 -10.21 4.38
CA ALA A 80 0.92 -11.10 5.16
C ALA A 80 0.09 -12.06 4.27
N ALA A 81 -0.16 -11.68 3.01
CA ALA A 81 -0.81 -12.52 2.01
C ALA A 81 0.14 -13.46 1.23
N GLY A 82 1.43 -13.50 1.58
CA GLY A 82 2.42 -14.42 0.99
C GLY A 82 3.26 -13.84 -0.15
N TRP A 83 3.25 -12.52 -0.36
CA TRP A 83 4.13 -11.87 -1.32
C TRP A 83 5.46 -11.43 -0.69
N GLN A 84 6.56 -11.57 -1.43
CA GLN A 84 7.75 -10.76 -1.20
C GLN A 84 7.51 -9.40 -1.85
N VAL A 85 7.51 -8.31 -1.07
CA VAL A 85 7.25 -6.96 -1.60
C VAL A 85 8.37 -6.01 -1.21
N MET A 86 8.91 -5.31 -2.19
CA MET A 86 9.92 -4.24 -2.02
C MET A 86 9.40 -2.96 -2.64
N TYR A 87 9.47 -1.85 -1.91
CA TYR A 87 9.29 -0.52 -2.46
C TYR A 87 10.66 0.10 -2.73
N ASP A 88 10.85 0.55 -3.95
CA ASP A 88 12.08 1.14 -4.47
C ASP A 88 11.79 2.58 -4.89
N LYS A 89 12.59 3.53 -4.40
CA LYS A 89 12.42 4.96 -4.62
C LYS A 89 13.78 5.58 -4.90
N PRO A 90 13.90 6.49 -5.90
CA PRO A 90 15.16 7.14 -6.22
C PRO A 90 15.79 7.80 -4.99
N GLY A 91 17.10 7.57 -4.83
CA GLY A 91 17.95 8.36 -3.97
C GLY A 91 18.15 9.79 -4.48
N TYR A 92 18.87 10.61 -3.70
CA TYR A 92 19.06 12.05 -3.95
C TYR A 92 19.62 12.39 -5.35
N ASN A 93 20.37 11.49 -5.98
CA ASN A 93 21.00 11.67 -7.30
C ASN A 93 20.48 10.71 -8.38
N GLU A 94 19.32 10.08 -8.16
CA GLU A 94 18.74 9.11 -9.10
C GLU A 94 17.48 9.67 -9.77
N SER A 95 17.29 9.37 -11.06
CA SER A 95 16.14 9.81 -11.85
C SER A 95 15.37 8.59 -12.37
N TYR A 96 14.68 7.88 -11.49
CA TYR A 96 13.69 6.88 -11.87
C TYR A 96 12.43 6.99 -11.03
N GLU A 97 11.33 6.41 -11.51
CA GLU A 97 10.05 6.46 -10.84
C GLU A 97 10.00 5.44 -9.70
N ALA A 98 9.49 5.87 -8.55
CA ALA A 98 9.27 4.97 -7.42
C ALA A 98 8.33 3.83 -7.82
N LYS A 99 8.60 2.62 -7.35
CA LYS A 99 7.90 1.41 -7.77
C LYS A 99 7.84 0.38 -6.66
N TRP A 100 6.85 -0.51 -6.75
CA TRP A 100 6.82 -1.74 -6.00
C TRP A 100 7.24 -2.91 -6.88
N VAL A 101 8.04 -3.81 -6.32
CA VAL A 101 8.38 -5.10 -6.91
C VAL A 101 7.75 -6.18 -6.05
N PHE A 102 6.86 -6.97 -6.64
CA PHE A 102 6.28 -8.15 -6.01
C PHE A 102 6.94 -9.40 -6.57
N GLN A 103 7.28 -10.34 -5.70
CA GLN A 103 7.78 -11.65 -6.07
C GLN A 103 7.00 -12.71 -5.30
N LYS A 104 6.76 -13.85 -5.95
CA LYS A 104 6.21 -15.04 -5.29
C LYS A 104 7.19 -15.49 -4.20
N SER A 105 6.71 -15.60 -2.95
CA SER A 105 7.52 -16.09 -1.83
C SER A 105 7.77 -17.60 -1.89
#